data_AF-A0A7Y5A7V6-F1
#
_entry.id   AF-A0A7Y5A7V6-F1
#
_cell.length_a   1.000
_cell.length_b   1.000
_cell.length_c   1.000
_cell.angle_alpha   90.00
_cell.angle_beta   90.00
_cell.angle_gamma   90.00
#
_symmetry.space_group_name_H-M   'P 1'
#
loop_
_entity.id
_entity.type
_entity.pdbx_description
1 polymer ?
#
loop_
_entity_poly.entity_id
_entity_poly.type
_entity_poly.pdbx_seq_one_letter_code
_entity_poly.pdbx_strand_id
1 'polypeptide(L)'
;MSLAGNDKLTIGAIIKSVRLVQQAGYLKDAGSCAGQILYENYEYLIQQSFHRNLNSIPEILRIVKSKRDKDLIRGYLHLFFPVYANEELEKCKPKKVEEFRREETKALLIDFELYKRLTDAKVEVTFDKLNDIRLEVRFVTTNWKAYLESFLKWPTTDAPASLSELVKVGWIKAGLLSHFGYHVGMSGQPSAMRINILDKLFNATLTIHYFDKSYLSEWAKPSSLERLMKMARTIAALCRNAKRSPGNFTQAICDWEEDLEYLHRTYYKTFLNLQALNWPET
;
A
#
# COMPACT_ATOMS: atom_id res chain seq x y z
N MET A 1 -6.26 -14.64 -7.51
CA MET A 1 -7.08 -15.18 -8.60
C MET A 1 -7.50 -13.98 -9.43
N SER A 2 -7.12 -13.89 -10.70
CA SER A 2 -7.50 -12.74 -11.54
C SER A 2 -8.99 -12.79 -11.84
N LEU A 3 -9.62 -11.63 -11.81
CA LEU A 3 -11.03 -11.35 -12.13
C LEU A 3 -11.15 -10.55 -13.44
N ALA A 4 -10.17 -10.65 -14.34
CA ALA A 4 -10.16 -9.94 -15.62
C ALA A 4 -11.05 -10.65 -16.65
N GLY A 5 -11.85 -9.87 -17.35
CA GLY A 5 -12.71 -10.29 -18.45
C GLY A 5 -12.70 -9.25 -19.57
N ASN A 6 -12.51 -9.71 -20.81
CA ASN A 6 -12.31 -8.83 -21.96
C ASN A 6 -13.61 -8.48 -22.69
N ASP A 7 -14.75 -9.05 -22.27
CA ASP A 7 -16.05 -8.84 -22.89
C ASP A 7 -17.23 -8.96 -21.91
N LYS A 8 -18.43 -8.69 -22.43
CA LYS A 8 -19.69 -8.71 -21.67
C LYS A 8 -19.99 -10.08 -21.06
N LEU A 9 -19.76 -11.16 -21.82
CA LEU A 9 -20.07 -12.51 -21.39
C LEU A 9 -19.16 -12.91 -20.23
N THR A 10 -17.89 -12.54 -20.32
CA THR A 10 -16.87 -12.83 -19.31
C THR A 10 -17.13 -12.06 -18.01
N ILE A 11 -17.42 -10.76 -18.08
CA ILE A 11 -17.78 -9.97 -16.89
C ILE A 11 -19.08 -10.44 -16.26
N GLY A 12 -20.09 -10.79 -17.08
CA GLY A 12 -21.32 -11.40 -16.57
C GLY A 12 -21.06 -12.70 -15.79
N ALA A 13 -20.16 -13.55 -16.30
CA ALA A 13 -19.75 -14.77 -15.61
C ALA A 13 -19.01 -14.48 -14.29
N ILE A 14 -18.09 -13.52 -14.27
CA ILE A 14 -17.37 -13.09 -13.06
C ILE A 14 -18.36 -12.63 -11.98
N ILE A 15 -19.27 -11.71 -12.32
CA ILE A 15 -20.28 -11.18 -11.38
C ILE A 15 -21.16 -12.32 -10.84
N LYS A 16 -21.60 -13.23 -11.72
CA LYS A 16 -22.41 -14.40 -11.32
C LYS A 16 -21.66 -15.28 -10.32
N SER A 17 -20.39 -15.60 -10.60
CA SER A 17 -19.56 -16.41 -9.72
C SER A 17 -19.36 -15.75 -8.35
N VAL A 18 -19.06 -14.45 -8.32
CA VAL A 18 -18.89 -13.71 -7.06
C VAL A 18 -20.18 -13.67 -6.24
N ARG A 19 -21.34 -13.51 -6.88
CA ARG A 19 -22.64 -13.58 -6.19
C ARG A 19 -22.91 -14.94 -5.57
N LEU A 20 -22.56 -16.03 -6.25
CA LEU A 20 -22.70 -17.38 -5.69
C LEU A 20 -21.82 -17.55 -4.44
N VAL A 21 -20.56 -17.11 -4.50
CA VAL A 21 -19.64 -17.12 -3.35
C VAL A 21 -20.18 -16.25 -2.19
N GLN A 22 -20.77 -15.11 -2.51
CA GLN A 22 -21.38 -14.21 -1.53
C GLN A 22 -22.63 -14.81 -0.88
N GLN A 23 -23.51 -15.45 -1.66
CA GLN A 23 -24.71 -16.13 -1.16
C GLN A 23 -24.35 -17.31 -0.26
N ALA A 24 -23.26 -18.01 -0.57
CA ALA A 24 -22.72 -19.09 0.24
C ALA A 24 -21.99 -18.60 1.51
N GLY A 25 -21.86 -17.29 1.74
CA GLY A 25 -21.24 -16.71 2.94
C GLY A 25 -19.70 -16.73 2.95
N TYR A 26 -19.06 -17.05 1.82
CA TYR A 26 -17.60 -17.17 1.74
C TYR A 26 -16.89 -15.88 1.29
N LEU A 27 -17.63 -14.85 0.87
CA LEU A 27 -17.06 -13.57 0.46
C LEU A 27 -16.75 -12.69 1.68
N LYS A 28 -15.48 -12.66 2.11
CA LYS A 28 -15.04 -11.94 3.31
C LYS A 28 -15.02 -10.42 3.17
N ASP A 29 -14.60 -9.91 2.00
CA ASP A 29 -14.49 -8.48 1.73
C ASP A 29 -15.17 -8.15 0.39
N ALA A 30 -16.45 -7.81 0.48
CA ALA A 30 -17.27 -7.54 -0.69
C ALA A 30 -16.90 -6.21 -1.39
N GLY A 31 -16.48 -5.19 -0.62
CA GLY A 31 -16.02 -3.91 -1.14
C GLY A 31 -14.75 -4.08 -1.98
N SER A 32 -13.74 -4.74 -1.41
CA SER A 32 -12.47 -4.98 -2.12
C SER A 32 -12.65 -5.87 -3.35
N CYS A 33 -13.54 -6.86 -3.29
CA CYS A 33 -13.87 -7.69 -4.45
C CYS A 33 -14.50 -6.87 -5.59
N ALA A 34 -15.51 -6.04 -5.28
CA ALA A 34 -16.15 -5.17 -6.27
C ALA A 34 -15.15 -4.18 -6.89
N GLY A 35 -14.32 -3.55 -6.05
CA GLY A 35 -13.26 -2.65 -6.49
C GLY A 35 -12.22 -3.32 -7.39
N GLN A 36 -11.84 -4.56 -7.08
CA GLN A 36 -10.92 -5.34 -7.92
C GLN A 36 -11.52 -5.65 -9.29
N ILE A 37 -12.81 -6.01 -9.36
CA ILE A 37 -13.50 -6.21 -10.65
C ILE A 37 -13.49 -4.91 -11.45
N LEU A 38 -13.78 -3.76 -10.84
CA LEU A 38 -13.72 -2.46 -11.52
C LEU A 38 -12.32 -2.19 -12.10
N TYR A 39 -11.27 -2.43 -11.31
CA TYR A 39 -9.89 -2.20 -11.71
C TYR A 39 -9.43 -3.13 -12.85
N GLU A 40 -9.58 -4.45 -12.69
CA GLU A 40 -9.10 -5.43 -13.67
C GLU A 40 -9.86 -5.37 -15.01
N ASN A 41 -11.07 -4.81 -15.01
CA ASN A 41 -11.93 -4.69 -16.19
C ASN A 41 -12.07 -3.23 -16.67
N TYR A 42 -11.17 -2.34 -16.23
CA TYR A 42 -11.25 -0.90 -16.47
C TYR A 42 -11.49 -0.54 -17.94
N GLU A 43 -10.66 -1.03 -18.86
CA GLU A 43 -10.75 -0.68 -20.28
C GLU A 43 -12.10 -1.03 -20.90
N TYR A 44 -12.58 -2.24 -20.63
CA TYR A 44 -13.88 -2.69 -21.10
C TYR A 44 -15.00 -1.81 -20.55
N LEU A 45 -14.99 -1.54 -19.23
CA LEU A 45 -16.04 -0.76 -18.56
C LEU A 45 -16.07 0.70 -19.02
N ILE A 46 -14.90 1.29 -19.27
CA ILE A 46 -14.77 2.63 -19.86
C ILE A 46 -15.36 2.67 -21.26
N GLN A 47 -15.00 1.71 -22.12
CA GLN A 47 -15.53 1.62 -23.48
C GLN A 47 -17.07 1.52 -23.47
N GLN A 48 -17.64 0.66 -22.62
CA GLN A 48 -19.08 0.54 -22.48
C GLN A 48 -19.74 1.85 -22.01
N SER A 49 -19.11 2.55 -21.07
CA SER A 49 -19.62 3.80 -20.53
C SER A 49 -19.70 4.91 -21.58
N PHE A 50 -18.71 5.00 -22.49
CA PHE A 50 -18.76 5.93 -23.63
C PHE A 50 -19.87 5.61 -24.62
N HIS A 51 -20.20 4.33 -24.81
CA HIS A 51 -21.36 3.89 -25.58
C HIS A 51 -22.68 4.01 -24.80
N ARG A 52 -22.68 4.68 -23.63
CA ARG A 52 -23.82 4.81 -22.70
C ARG A 52 -24.41 3.48 -22.23
N ASN A 53 -23.66 2.38 -22.35
CA ASN A 53 -24.03 1.09 -21.81
C ASN A 53 -23.47 0.96 -20.39
N LEU A 54 -24.27 1.34 -19.39
CA LEU A 54 -23.84 1.31 -18.00
C LEU A 54 -24.15 -0.01 -17.29
N ASN A 55 -24.73 -1.01 -17.95
CA ASN A 55 -25.33 -2.17 -17.29
C ASN A 55 -24.38 -2.96 -16.38
N SER A 56 -23.10 -3.08 -16.75
CA SER A 56 -22.13 -3.86 -15.97
C SER A 56 -21.77 -3.20 -14.63
N ILE A 57 -21.71 -1.86 -14.56
CA ILE A 57 -21.25 -1.16 -13.36
C ILE A 57 -22.24 -1.38 -12.20
N PRO A 58 -23.55 -1.07 -12.29
CA PRO A 58 -24.52 -1.34 -11.22
C PRO A 58 -24.56 -2.80 -10.78
N GLU A 59 -24.36 -3.75 -11.69
CA GLU A 59 -24.32 -5.17 -11.31
C GLU A 59 -23.12 -5.51 -10.41
N ILE A 60 -21.97 -4.89 -10.65
CA ILE A 60 -20.77 -4.98 -9.78
C ILE A 60 -21.07 -4.32 -8.44
N LEU A 61 -21.69 -3.13 -8.46
CA LEU A 61 -21.95 -2.37 -7.24
C LEU A 61 -22.90 -3.07 -6.26
N ARG A 62 -23.83 -3.88 -6.75
CA ARG A 62 -24.72 -4.70 -5.90
C ARG A 62 -24.00 -5.74 -5.04
N ILE A 63 -22.72 -6.01 -5.30
CA ILE A 63 -21.89 -6.87 -4.45
C ILE A 63 -21.62 -6.17 -3.10
N VAL A 64 -21.55 -4.83 -3.10
CA VAL A 64 -21.17 -4.01 -1.96
C VAL A 64 -22.34 -3.86 -0.98
N LYS A 65 -22.10 -4.14 0.31
CA LYS A 65 -23.15 -4.10 1.35
C LYS A 65 -22.95 -3.00 2.39
N SER A 66 -21.73 -2.85 2.90
CA SER A 66 -21.46 -1.94 4.01
C SER A 66 -21.49 -0.48 3.55
N LYS A 67 -21.95 0.43 4.43
CA LYS A 67 -21.95 1.88 4.14
C LYS A 67 -20.55 2.40 3.81
N ARG A 68 -19.55 1.98 4.59
CA ARG A 68 -18.14 2.36 4.37
C ARG A 68 -17.65 1.95 2.98
N ASP A 69 -17.92 0.71 2.56
CA ASP A 69 -17.48 0.25 1.24
C ASP A 69 -18.25 0.97 0.12
N LYS A 70 -19.53 1.29 0.34
CA LYS A 70 -20.30 2.10 -0.62
C LYS A 70 -19.66 3.46 -0.82
N ASP A 71 -19.28 4.15 0.26
CA ASP A 71 -18.60 5.45 0.20
C ASP A 71 -17.24 5.36 -0.50
N LEU A 72 -16.42 4.35 -0.18
CA LEU A 72 -15.13 4.11 -0.83
C LEU A 72 -15.28 3.86 -2.33
N ILE A 73 -16.20 2.98 -2.72
CA ILE A 73 -16.48 2.66 -4.13
C ILE A 73 -17.03 3.87 -4.87
N ARG A 74 -17.90 4.67 -4.24
CA ARG A 74 -18.41 5.92 -4.83
C ARG A 74 -17.28 6.89 -5.13
N GLY A 75 -16.35 7.07 -4.19
CA GLY A 75 -15.15 7.89 -4.40
C GLY A 75 -14.26 7.35 -5.53
N TYR A 76 -14.03 6.03 -5.56
CA TYR A 76 -13.24 5.38 -6.60
C TYR A 76 -13.86 5.54 -8.00
N LEU A 77 -15.18 5.33 -8.12
CA LEU A 77 -15.93 5.57 -9.37
C LEU A 77 -15.88 7.04 -9.78
N HIS A 78 -16.06 7.95 -8.81
CA HIS A 78 -16.01 9.37 -9.08
C HIS A 78 -14.63 9.80 -9.58
N LEU A 79 -13.55 9.19 -9.13
CA LEU A 79 -12.23 9.54 -9.61
C LEU A 79 -11.96 8.90 -10.99
N PHE A 80 -12.12 7.58 -11.11
CA PHE A 80 -11.57 6.85 -12.25
C PHE A 80 -12.54 6.53 -13.39
N PHE A 81 -13.86 6.70 -13.18
CA PHE A 81 -14.86 6.35 -14.18
C PHE A 81 -15.69 7.56 -14.64
N PRO A 82 -16.17 7.56 -15.90
CA PRO A 82 -17.03 8.59 -16.44
C PRO A 82 -18.49 8.39 -15.98
N VAL A 83 -18.71 8.05 -14.71
CA VAL A 83 -20.03 7.82 -14.13
C VAL A 83 -20.18 8.46 -12.75
N TYR A 84 -21.40 8.87 -12.42
CA TYR A 84 -21.84 9.21 -11.07
C TYR A 84 -22.73 8.08 -10.55
N ALA A 85 -22.41 7.56 -9.36
CA ALA A 85 -23.27 6.64 -8.63
C ALA A 85 -24.02 7.38 -7.51
N ASN A 86 -25.27 7.01 -7.25
CA ASN A 86 -26.00 7.49 -6.08
C ASN A 86 -25.44 6.85 -4.78
N GLU A 87 -25.89 7.33 -3.62
CA GLU A 87 -25.39 6.87 -2.31
C GLU A 87 -25.58 5.37 -2.08
N GLU A 88 -26.70 4.83 -2.57
CA GLU A 88 -27.01 3.40 -2.47
C GLU A 88 -26.32 2.53 -3.53
N LEU A 89 -25.58 3.15 -4.45
CA LEU A 89 -24.92 2.50 -5.60
C LEU A 89 -25.87 1.72 -6.54
N GLU A 90 -27.17 1.99 -6.48
CA GLU A 90 -28.19 1.33 -7.31
C GLU A 90 -28.31 1.91 -8.71
N LYS A 91 -28.01 3.21 -8.85
CA LYS A 91 -28.20 3.97 -10.09
C LYS A 91 -26.92 4.68 -10.46
N CYS A 92 -26.52 4.51 -11.72
CA CYS A 92 -25.40 5.22 -12.32
C CYS A 92 -25.88 6.17 -13.42
N LYS A 93 -25.28 7.35 -13.51
CA LYS A 93 -25.49 8.33 -14.59
C LYS A 93 -24.15 8.61 -15.28
N PRO A 94 -24.11 8.79 -16.61
CA PRO A 94 -22.86 9.15 -17.28
C PRO A 94 -22.42 10.57 -16.90
N LYS A 95 -21.11 10.79 -16.80
CA LYS A 95 -20.49 12.12 -16.78
C LYS A 95 -20.48 12.72 -18.18
N LYS A 96 -20.36 14.05 -18.29
CA LYS A 96 -20.15 14.66 -19.61
C LYS A 96 -18.80 14.24 -20.14
N VAL A 97 -18.73 13.97 -21.44
CA VAL A 97 -17.50 13.46 -22.10
C VAL A 97 -16.36 14.48 -22.00
N GLU A 98 -16.66 15.78 -22.04
CA GLU A 98 -15.65 16.83 -21.91
C GLU A 98 -14.99 16.87 -20.52
N GLU A 99 -15.59 16.26 -19.50
CA GLU A 99 -15.09 16.25 -18.12
C GLU A 99 -14.15 15.08 -17.83
N PHE A 100 -14.06 14.07 -18.72
CA PHE A 100 -13.33 12.83 -18.44
C PHE A 100 -12.10 12.63 -19.35
N ARG A 101 -10.92 12.89 -18.80
CA ARG A 101 -9.63 12.78 -19.50
C ARG A 101 -9.09 11.35 -19.49
N ARG A 102 -9.59 10.51 -20.41
CA ARG A 102 -9.32 9.06 -20.46
C ARG A 102 -7.84 8.69 -20.27
N GLU A 103 -6.93 9.26 -21.07
CA GLU A 103 -5.51 8.86 -21.04
C GLU A 103 -4.82 9.29 -19.74
N GLU A 104 -5.14 10.48 -19.22
CA GLU A 104 -4.63 10.96 -17.94
C GLU A 104 -5.16 10.11 -16.78
N THR A 105 -6.47 9.80 -16.79
CA THR A 105 -7.09 8.91 -15.80
C THR A 105 -6.47 7.53 -15.81
N LYS A 106 -6.22 6.94 -16.99
CA LYS A 106 -5.57 5.64 -17.14
C LYS A 106 -4.14 5.65 -16.60
N ALA A 107 -3.38 6.70 -16.88
CA ALA A 107 -2.02 6.86 -16.35
C ALA A 107 -2.00 6.89 -14.82
N LEU A 108 -3.03 7.48 -14.20
CA LEU A 108 -3.16 7.67 -12.76
C LEU A 108 -3.98 6.58 -12.04
N LEU A 109 -4.62 5.67 -12.78
CA LEU A 109 -5.45 4.59 -12.22
C LEU A 109 -4.66 3.70 -11.26
N ILE A 110 -5.03 3.70 -9.99
CA ILE A 110 -4.49 2.78 -8.97
C ILE A 110 -5.49 1.66 -8.72
N ASP A 111 -5.04 0.50 -8.25
CA ASP A 111 -5.95 -0.55 -7.82
C ASP A 111 -6.78 -0.09 -6.60
N PHE A 112 -7.89 -0.78 -6.37
CA PHE A 112 -8.83 -0.40 -5.33
C PHE A 112 -8.27 -0.59 -3.91
N GLU A 113 -7.40 -1.57 -3.70
CA GLU A 113 -6.78 -1.83 -2.41
C GLU A 113 -5.81 -0.69 -2.04
N LEU A 114 -5.03 -0.20 -3.01
CA LEU A 114 -4.18 0.97 -2.86
C LEU A 114 -5.02 2.22 -2.58
N TYR A 115 -6.11 2.44 -3.33
CA TYR A 115 -7.04 3.55 -3.07
C TYR A 115 -7.62 3.50 -1.65
N LYS A 116 -8.06 2.32 -1.20
CA LYS A 116 -8.59 2.08 0.14
C LYS A 116 -7.56 2.41 1.21
N ARG A 117 -6.31 1.97 1.05
CA ARG A 117 -5.21 2.28 1.98
C ARG A 117 -4.88 3.76 2.06
N LEU A 118 -4.84 4.46 0.93
CA LEU A 118 -4.62 5.91 0.91
C LEU A 118 -5.76 6.66 1.61
N THR A 119 -7.01 6.25 1.34
CA THR A 119 -8.19 6.85 1.98
C THR A 119 -8.19 6.58 3.49
N ASP A 120 -7.87 5.36 3.92
CA ASP A 120 -7.76 4.99 5.33
C ASP A 120 -6.64 5.77 6.04
N ALA A 121 -5.55 6.06 5.32
CA ALA A 121 -4.48 6.95 5.77
C ALA A 121 -4.88 8.43 5.82
N LYS A 122 -6.14 8.77 5.54
CA LYS A 122 -6.66 10.14 5.42
C LYS A 122 -5.89 10.99 4.42
N VAL A 123 -5.25 10.35 3.44
CA VAL A 123 -4.69 11.05 2.29
C VAL A 123 -5.84 11.38 1.36
N GLU A 124 -5.96 12.66 1.03
CA GLU A 124 -6.93 13.11 0.03
C GLU A 124 -6.54 12.54 -1.35
N VAL A 125 -7.32 11.59 -1.85
CA VAL A 125 -7.03 10.93 -3.13
C VAL A 125 -7.68 11.71 -4.27
N THR A 126 -6.91 12.63 -4.86
CA THR A 126 -7.31 13.41 -6.05
C THR A 126 -6.36 13.16 -7.22
N PHE A 127 -6.76 13.55 -8.43
CA PHE A 127 -5.87 13.45 -9.60
C PHE A 127 -4.60 14.27 -9.42
N ASP A 128 -4.71 15.49 -8.89
CA ASP A 128 -3.55 16.35 -8.65
C ASP A 128 -2.58 15.68 -7.67
N LYS A 129 -3.06 15.17 -6.54
CA LYS A 129 -2.21 14.44 -5.57
C LYS A 129 -1.58 13.19 -6.18
N LEU A 130 -2.33 12.39 -6.93
CA LEU A 130 -1.79 11.19 -7.59
C LEU A 130 -0.74 11.56 -8.64
N ASN A 131 -0.95 12.66 -9.36
CA ASN A 131 0.02 13.15 -10.33
C ASN A 131 1.27 13.71 -9.66
N ASP A 132 1.14 14.44 -8.54
CA ASP A 132 2.27 14.90 -7.73
C ASP A 132 3.09 13.69 -7.23
N ILE A 133 2.43 12.67 -6.66
CA ILE A 133 3.08 11.43 -6.24
C ILE A 133 3.81 10.77 -7.41
N ARG A 134 3.16 10.65 -8.57
CA ARG A 134 3.77 10.10 -9.78
C ARG A 134 5.01 10.90 -10.22
N LEU A 135 4.93 12.22 -10.20
CA LEU A 135 6.01 13.12 -10.62
C LEU A 135 7.20 13.11 -9.66
N GLU A 136 6.95 12.90 -8.36
CA GLU A 136 8.00 12.75 -7.35
C GLU A 136 8.64 11.35 -7.43
N VAL A 137 7.83 10.29 -7.53
CA VAL A 137 8.33 8.91 -7.54
C VAL A 137 9.06 8.56 -8.84
N ARG A 138 8.81 9.25 -9.96
CA ARG A 138 9.50 8.98 -11.25
C ARG A 138 11.03 9.09 -11.17
N PHE A 139 11.54 9.88 -10.22
CA PHE A 139 12.99 10.01 -9.99
C PHE A 139 13.59 8.78 -9.31
N VAL A 140 12.75 7.94 -8.68
CA VAL A 140 13.14 6.73 -7.96
C VAL A 140 12.86 5.47 -8.78
N THR A 141 11.73 5.41 -9.50
CA THR A 141 11.38 4.28 -10.36
C THR A 141 10.40 4.67 -11.46
N THR A 142 10.41 3.91 -12.56
CA THR A 142 9.42 4.03 -13.64
C THR A 142 8.05 3.48 -13.24
N ASN A 143 7.98 2.55 -12.29
CA ASN A 143 6.73 1.95 -11.82
C ASN A 143 6.29 2.52 -10.47
N TRP A 144 5.75 3.74 -10.50
CA TRP A 144 5.34 4.47 -9.31
C TRP A 144 4.19 3.82 -8.52
N LYS A 145 3.30 3.08 -9.19
CA LYS A 145 2.17 2.36 -8.56
C LYS A 145 2.69 1.21 -7.69
N ALA A 146 3.54 0.35 -8.27
CA ALA A 146 4.18 -0.73 -7.53
C ALA A 146 5.06 -0.20 -6.40
N TYR A 147 5.73 0.96 -6.61
CA TYR A 147 6.45 1.63 -5.54
C TYR A 147 5.51 2.00 -4.39
N LEU A 148 4.41 2.68 -4.67
CA LEU A 148 3.44 3.10 -3.66
C LEU A 148 2.81 1.90 -2.93
N GLU A 149 2.43 0.85 -3.64
CA GLU A 149 1.93 -0.40 -3.04
C GLU A 149 2.96 -1.06 -2.13
N SER A 150 4.23 -1.13 -2.56
CA SER A 150 5.31 -1.70 -1.75
C SER A 150 5.61 -0.84 -0.52
N PHE A 151 5.41 0.47 -0.66
CA PHE A 151 5.74 1.48 0.32
C PHE A 151 4.71 1.54 1.45
N LEU A 152 3.44 1.25 1.13
CA LEU A 152 2.36 1.13 2.10
C LEU A 152 2.21 -0.28 2.67
N LYS A 153 3.19 -1.18 2.47
CA LYS A 153 3.24 -2.48 3.14
C LYS A 153 4.33 -2.46 4.20
N TRP A 154 3.94 -2.63 5.46
CA TRP A 154 4.90 -2.81 6.55
C TRP A 154 5.79 -4.04 6.27
N PRO A 155 7.11 -3.95 6.42
CA PRO A 155 8.00 -5.05 6.10
C PRO A 155 7.87 -6.18 7.13
N THR A 156 7.90 -7.43 6.67
CA THR A 156 7.82 -8.61 7.54
C THR A 156 9.21 -9.20 7.83
N THR A 157 9.34 -9.92 8.94
CA THR A 157 10.57 -10.66 9.30
C THR A 157 10.50 -12.13 8.93
N ASP A 158 9.47 -12.56 8.19
CA ASP A 158 9.31 -13.93 7.73
C ASP A 158 10.43 -14.32 6.77
N ALA A 159 11.03 -15.48 7.01
CA ALA A 159 12.13 -16.01 6.21
C ALA A 159 11.79 -17.43 5.71
N PRO A 160 10.86 -17.58 4.75
CA PRO A 160 10.47 -18.90 4.22
C PRO A 160 11.66 -19.60 3.53
N ALA A 161 11.69 -20.93 3.65
CA ALA A 161 12.82 -21.77 3.27
C ALA A 161 13.16 -21.82 1.77
N SER A 162 12.22 -21.43 0.88
CA SER A 162 12.32 -21.64 -0.57
C SER A 162 13.17 -20.62 -1.34
N LEU A 163 13.76 -19.63 -0.67
CA LEU A 163 14.64 -18.61 -1.29
C LEU A 163 16.11 -18.72 -0.86
N SER A 164 16.46 -19.76 -0.10
CA SER A 164 17.80 -19.95 0.45
C SER A 164 18.90 -20.13 -0.63
N GLU A 165 18.54 -20.50 -1.85
CA GLU A 165 19.51 -20.68 -2.95
C GLU A 165 19.80 -19.40 -3.77
N LEU A 166 18.98 -18.36 -3.70
CA LEU A 166 19.05 -17.23 -4.63
C LEU A 166 19.78 -15.98 -4.11
N VAL A 167 20.16 -15.91 -2.84
CA VAL A 167 20.74 -14.67 -2.28
C VAL A 167 22.03 -14.95 -1.50
N LYS A 168 23.10 -15.26 -2.23
CA LYS A 168 24.48 -14.93 -1.83
C LYS A 168 24.86 -13.47 -2.19
N VAL A 169 23.87 -12.59 -2.33
CA VAL A 169 24.07 -11.26 -2.91
C VAL A 169 23.70 -10.17 -1.90
N GLY A 170 24.71 -9.39 -1.53
CA GLY A 170 24.56 -8.04 -0.98
C GLY A 170 24.50 -7.98 0.54
N TRP A 171 25.64 -7.73 1.17
CA TRP A 171 25.68 -7.19 2.53
C TRP A 171 24.80 -5.94 2.58
N ILE A 172 23.72 -5.99 3.36
CA ILE A 172 22.92 -4.80 3.64
C ILE A 172 23.78 -3.89 4.48
N LYS A 173 24.23 -2.78 3.88
CA LYS A 173 25.02 -1.78 4.59
C LYS A 173 24.12 -1.12 5.63
N ALA A 174 24.11 -1.65 6.85
CA ALA A 174 23.57 -1.00 8.05
C ALA A 174 24.38 0.26 8.45
N GLY A 175 25.16 0.84 7.53
CA GLY A 175 26.15 1.88 7.79
C GLY A 175 25.55 3.08 8.49
N LEU A 176 24.36 3.54 8.07
CA LEU A 176 23.73 4.67 8.73
C LEU A 176 23.15 4.33 10.12
N LEU A 177 22.52 3.18 10.29
CA LEU A 177 22.04 2.73 11.62
C LEU A 177 23.21 2.62 12.60
N SER A 178 24.27 1.91 12.20
CA SER A 178 25.49 1.76 12.99
C SER A 178 26.18 3.11 13.25
N HIS A 179 26.16 4.04 12.28
CA HIS A 179 26.71 5.39 12.47
C HIS A 179 25.97 6.17 13.56
N PHE A 180 24.66 5.99 13.68
CA PHE A 180 23.86 6.55 14.78
C PHE A 180 23.97 5.74 16.09
N GLY A 181 24.82 4.71 16.13
CA GLY A 181 25.07 3.88 17.32
C GLY A 181 24.06 2.75 17.54
N TYR A 182 23.24 2.44 16.53
CA TYR A 182 22.24 1.37 16.64
C TYR A 182 22.90 -0.01 16.57
N HIS A 183 22.84 -0.75 17.67
CA HIS A 183 23.36 -2.11 17.80
C HIS A 183 22.38 -2.99 18.60
N VAL A 184 22.23 -4.25 18.19
CA VAL A 184 21.34 -5.26 18.78
C VAL A 184 22.10 -6.52 19.21
N GLY A 185 21.43 -7.41 19.93
CA GLY A 185 21.97 -8.70 20.35
C GLY A 185 22.60 -8.66 21.73
N MET A 186 23.32 -9.73 22.09
CA MET A 186 23.86 -9.95 23.44
C MET A 186 24.79 -8.83 23.95
N SER A 187 25.47 -8.14 23.05
CA SER A 187 26.33 -6.98 23.35
C SER A 187 25.78 -5.69 22.74
N GLY A 188 24.49 -5.68 22.39
CA GLY A 188 23.79 -4.56 21.80
C GLY A 188 23.35 -3.53 22.84
N GLN A 189 22.73 -2.46 22.35
CA GLN A 189 22.19 -1.42 23.21
C GLN A 189 20.88 -1.88 23.87
N PRO A 190 20.58 -1.42 25.10
CA PRO A 190 19.28 -1.64 25.74
C PRO A 190 18.13 -1.06 24.90
N SER A 191 16.94 -1.67 25.00
CA SER A 191 15.74 -1.30 24.22
C SER A 191 15.45 0.21 24.22
N ALA A 192 15.46 0.86 25.39
CA ALA A 192 15.23 2.31 25.49
C ALA A 192 16.25 3.16 24.70
N MET A 193 17.52 2.73 24.67
CA MET A 193 18.56 3.43 23.92
C MET A 193 18.39 3.20 22.41
N ARG A 194 18.06 1.97 21.99
CA ARG A 194 17.75 1.66 20.60
C ARG A 194 16.58 2.49 20.08
N ILE A 195 15.50 2.57 20.83
CA ILE A 195 14.32 3.39 20.49
C ILE A 195 14.72 4.87 20.32
N ASN A 196 15.47 5.43 21.27
CA ASN A 196 15.94 6.82 21.19
C ASN A 196 16.81 7.06 19.94
N ILE A 197 17.69 6.11 19.60
CA ILE A 197 18.50 6.17 18.38
C ILE A 197 17.62 6.16 17.13
N LEU A 198 16.60 5.29 17.08
CA LEU A 198 15.67 5.21 15.96
C LEU A 198 14.85 6.50 15.82
N ASP A 199 14.37 7.07 16.92
CA ASP A 199 13.67 8.36 16.92
C ASP A 199 14.55 9.50 16.42
N LYS A 200 15.81 9.55 16.87
CA LYS A 200 16.78 10.52 16.37
C LYS A 200 17.00 10.36 14.87
N LEU A 201 17.22 9.14 14.40
CA LEU A 201 17.44 8.88 12.97
C LEU A 201 16.21 9.22 12.11
N PHE A 202 15.01 8.98 12.64
CA PHE A 202 13.75 9.31 11.96
C PHE A 202 13.60 10.83 11.77
N ASN A 203 13.91 11.61 12.80
CA ASN A 203 13.70 13.06 12.79
C ASN A 203 14.92 13.87 12.28
N ALA A 204 16.09 13.25 12.16
CA ALA A 204 17.32 13.97 11.80
C ALA A 204 17.40 14.33 10.31
N THR A 205 17.81 15.57 10.05
CA THR A 205 18.31 15.98 8.73
C THR A 205 19.70 15.39 8.54
N LEU A 206 19.89 14.56 7.51
CA LEU A 206 21.17 13.90 7.27
C LEU A 206 22.14 14.83 6.53
N THR A 207 23.11 15.36 7.26
CA THR A 207 24.23 16.17 6.72
C THR A 207 25.56 15.53 7.11
N ILE A 208 25.78 14.28 6.70
CA ILE A 208 26.97 13.51 7.09
C ILE A 208 27.98 13.52 5.95
N HIS A 209 29.10 14.20 6.14
CA HIS A 209 30.11 14.41 5.10
C HIS A 209 30.84 13.14 4.61
N TYR A 210 30.84 12.07 5.41
CA TYR A 210 31.53 10.81 5.10
C TYR A 210 30.71 9.83 4.25
N PHE A 211 29.43 10.12 4.02
CA PHE A 211 28.58 9.31 3.14
C PHE A 211 28.34 10.03 1.82
N ASP A 212 28.32 9.27 0.73
CA ASP A 212 27.95 9.81 -0.57
C ASP A 212 26.54 10.41 -0.53
N LYS A 213 26.36 11.55 -1.20
CA LYS A 213 25.06 12.24 -1.28
C LYS A 213 23.96 11.32 -1.83
N SER A 214 24.30 10.47 -2.81
CA SER A 214 23.39 9.46 -3.37
C SER A 214 22.94 8.46 -2.30
N TYR A 215 23.87 7.94 -1.48
CA TYR A 215 23.54 7.02 -0.38
C TYR A 215 22.64 7.69 0.66
N LEU A 216 22.94 8.92 1.08
CA LEU A 216 22.11 9.65 2.04
C LEU A 216 20.70 9.95 1.50
N SER A 217 20.58 10.19 0.18
CA SER A 217 19.29 10.44 -0.46
C SER A 217 18.34 9.24 -0.37
N GLU A 218 18.85 8.00 -0.30
CA GLU A 218 18.03 6.80 -0.12
C GLU A 218 17.29 6.76 1.23
N TRP A 219 17.74 7.54 2.21
CA TRP A 219 17.10 7.65 3.51
C TRP A 219 16.01 8.74 3.52
N ALA A 220 15.79 9.45 2.41
CA ALA A 220 14.72 10.44 2.25
C ALA A 220 14.76 11.58 3.29
N LYS A 221 13.68 12.38 3.36
CA LYS A 221 13.59 13.56 4.25
C LYS A 221 13.27 13.16 5.70
N PRO A 222 13.65 13.96 6.71
CA PRO A 222 13.28 13.71 8.10
C PRO A 222 11.77 13.61 8.28
N SER A 223 11.35 12.79 9.24
CA SER A 223 9.96 12.62 9.67
C SER A 223 8.98 12.26 8.53
N SER A 224 9.49 11.62 7.47
CA SER A 224 8.71 11.20 6.31
C SER A 224 8.36 9.71 6.38
N LEU A 225 7.28 9.31 5.71
CA LEU A 225 6.97 7.88 5.56
C LEU A 225 8.12 7.15 4.84
N GLU A 226 8.86 7.84 3.95
CA GLU A 226 9.97 7.27 3.20
C GLU A 226 11.13 6.91 4.10
N ARG A 227 11.46 7.81 5.02
CA ARG A 227 12.44 7.59 6.08
C ARG A 227 12.05 6.40 6.93
N LEU A 228 10.79 6.36 7.40
CA LEU A 228 10.28 5.27 8.22
C LEU A 228 10.38 3.92 7.49
N MET A 229 9.95 3.87 6.23
CA MET A 229 9.97 2.64 5.43
C MET A 229 11.40 2.20 5.12
N LYS A 230 12.34 3.10 4.85
CA LYS A 230 13.75 2.76 4.67
C LYS A 230 14.34 2.15 5.94
N MET A 231 14.07 2.75 7.11
CA MET A 231 14.50 2.22 8.41
C MET A 231 13.92 0.82 8.64
N ALA A 232 12.60 0.67 8.55
CA ALA A 232 11.91 -0.59 8.80
C ALA A 232 12.36 -1.70 7.84
N ARG A 233 12.50 -1.40 6.55
CA ARG A 233 12.98 -2.38 5.55
C ARG A 233 14.41 -2.83 5.83
N THR A 234 15.27 -1.92 6.26
CA THR A 234 16.66 -2.23 6.62
C THR A 234 16.69 -3.16 7.82
N ILE A 235 15.96 -2.85 8.90
CA ILE A 235 15.87 -3.68 10.10
C ILE A 235 15.27 -5.06 9.80
N ALA A 236 14.14 -5.11 9.08
CA ALA A 236 13.50 -6.37 8.73
C ALA A 236 14.41 -7.26 7.87
N ALA A 237 15.20 -6.67 6.99
CA ALA A 237 16.14 -7.41 6.17
C ALA A 237 17.34 -7.94 6.98
N LEU A 238 17.85 -7.17 7.95
CA LEU A 238 18.85 -7.65 8.91
C LEU A 238 18.31 -8.85 9.70
N CYS A 239 17.08 -8.76 10.20
CA CYS A 239 16.41 -9.84 10.92
C CYS A 239 16.24 -11.10 10.06
N ARG A 240 15.73 -10.97 8.83
CA ARG A 240 15.61 -12.12 7.89
C ARG A 240 16.96 -12.75 7.58
N ASN A 241 18.02 -11.95 7.44
CA ASN A 241 19.36 -12.47 7.18
C ASN A 241 19.92 -13.24 8.38
N ALA A 242 19.70 -12.73 9.59
CA ALA A 242 20.10 -13.42 10.82
C ALA A 242 19.34 -14.73 11.03
N LYS A 243 18.02 -14.76 10.77
CA LYS A 243 17.20 -15.99 10.81
C LYS A 243 17.70 -17.08 9.85
N ARG A 244 18.35 -16.69 8.74
CA ARG A 244 18.93 -17.62 7.76
C ARG A 244 20.39 -17.99 8.06
N SER A 245 21.02 -17.27 8.98
CA SER A 245 22.43 -17.48 9.31
C SER A 245 22.57 -18.62 10.31
N PRO A 246 23.61 -19.48 10.19
CA PRO A 246 23.83 -20.60 11.10
C PRO A 246 24.29 -20.20 12.52
N GLY A 247 24.45 -18.91 12.81
CA GLY A 247 24.89 -18.41 14.12
C GLY A 247 23.76 -18.21 15.13
N ASN A 248 24.10 -18.02 16.40
CA ASN A 248 23.12 -17.66 17.43
C ASN A 248 22.81 -16.16 17.39
N PHE A 249 21.72 -15.81 16.71
CA PHE A 249 21.22 -14.44 16.61
C PHE A 249 19.90 -14.22 17.38
N THR A 250 19.51 -15.13 18.27
CA THR A 250 18.20 -15.11 18.91
C THR A 250 17.89 -13.76 19.56
N GLN A 251 18.80 -13.22 20.37
CA GLN A 251 18.60 -11.90 21.00
C GLN A 251 18.50 -10.76 19.97
N ALA A 252 19.34 -10.78 18.94
CA ALA A 252 19.31 -9.75 17.90
C ALA A 252 18.01 -9.79 17.08
N ILE A 253 17.49 -11.00 16.81
CA ILE A 253 16.21 -11.22 16.16
C ILE A 253 15.07 -10.64 17.00
N CYS A 254 15.02 -10.97 18.30
CA CYS A 254 14.04 -10.39 19.21
C CYS A 254 14.12 -8.86 19.25
N ASP A 255 15.33 -8.31 19.40
CA ASP A 255 15.54 -6.86 19.43
C ASP A 255 15.04 -6.18 18.14
N TRP A 256 15.37 -6.72 16.97
CA TRP A 256 14.90 -6.16 15.69
C TRP A 256 13.37 -6.25 15.53
N GLU A 257 12.75 -7.32 16.00
CA GLU A 257 11.29 -7.49 15.95
C GLU A 257 10.58 -6.53 16.90
N GLU A 258 11.09 -6.33 18.12
CA GLU A 258 10.60 -5.32 19.06
C GLU A 258 10.73 -3.90 18.48
N ASP A 259 11.89 -3.58 17.90
CA ASP A 259 12.16 -2.28 17.33
C ASP A 259 11.26 -2.00 16.10
N LEU A 260 10.96 -3.03 15.29
CA LEU A 260 9.97 -2.94 14.20
C LEU A 260 8.55 -2.71 14.73
N GLU A 261 8.13 -3.42 15.77
CA GLU A 261 6.80 -3.19 16.36
C GLU A 261 6.69 -1.79 16.96
N TYR A 262 7.78 -1.29 17.57
CA TYR A 262 7.84 0.09 18.03
C TYR A 262 7.63 1.08 16.87
N LEU A 263 8.42 0.98 15.79
CA LEU A 263 8.29 1.87 14.64
C LEU A 263 6.90 1.78 13.99
N HIS A 264 6.32 0.58 13.96
CA HIS A 264 4.99 0.32 13.45
C HIS A 264 3.92 1.04 14.28
N ARG A 265 3.94 0.84 15.61
CA ARG A 265 2.94 1.40 16.52
C ARG A 265 3.04 2.92 16.64
N THR A 266 4.26 3.44 16.72
CA THR A 266 4.53 4.86 17.00
C THR A 266 4.34 5.74 15.76
N TYR A 267 4.92 5.32 14.63
CA TYR A 267 4.94 6.14 13.43
C TYR A 267 4.00 5.62 12.35
N TYR A 268 4.07 4.33 12.01
CA TYR A 268 3.34 3.81 10.85
C TYR A 268 1.82 3.84 11.01
N LYS A 269 1.30 3.35 12.15
CA LYS A 269 -0.14 3.43 12.46
C LYS A 269 -0.65 4.87 12.54
N THR A 270 0.20 5.80 12.96
CA THR A 270 -0.11 7.24 13.01
C THR A 270 -0.20 7.83 11.60
N PHE A 271 0.76 7.52 10.72
CA PHE A 271 0.71 7.90 9.30
C PHE A 271 -0.52 7.34 8.59
N LEU A 272 -0.94 6.13 8.94
CA LEU A 272 -2.14 5.49 8.38
C LEU A 272 -3.42 5.77 9.18
N ASN A 273 -3.33 6.62 10.21
CA ASN A 273 -4.39 6.92 11.18
C ASN A 273 -5.25 5.73 11.64
N LEU A 274 -4.65 4.53 11.74
CA LEU A 274 -5.33 3.31 12.17
C LEU A 274 -5.75 3.36 13.64
N GLN A 275 -5.18 4.28 14.44
CA GLN A 275 -5.60 4.50 15.83
C GLN A 275 -6.96 5.20 15.94
N ALA A 276 -7.38 6.02 14.95
CA ALA A 276 -8.73 6.57 14.92
C ALA A 276 -9.82 5.53 14.60
N LEU A 277 -9.44 4.31 14.18
CA LEU A 277 -10.35 3.17 14.03
C LEU A 277 -10.54 2.36 15.33
N ASN A 278 -9.78 2.67 16.38
CA ASN A 278 -10.00 2.15 17.72
C ASN A 278 -10.53 3.27 18.61
N TRP A 279 -11.83 3.56 18.51
CA TRP A 279 -12.57 4.24 19.58
C TRP A 279 -13.25 3.16 20.46
N PRO A 280 -13.41 3.38 21.77
CA PRO A 280 -13.22 2.34 22.77
C PRO A 280 -14.42 1.39 22.90
N GLU A 281 -14.13 0.18 23.40
CA GLU A 281 -15.12 -0.61 24.12
C GLU A 281 -15.48 0.13 25.42
N THR A 282 -16.60 0.86 25.37
CA THR A 282 -17.60 1.00 26.45
C THR A 282 -18.89 1.50 25.86
#